data_AF-A0A2H9Q023-F1
#
_entry.id   AF-A0A2H9Q023-F1
#
_cell.length_a   1.000
_cell.length_b   1.000
_cell.length_c   1.000
_cell.angle_alpha   90.00
_cell.angle_beta   90.00
_cell.angle_gamma   90.00
#
_symmetry.space_group_name_H-M   'P 1'
#
loop_
_entity.id
_entity.type
_entity.pdbx_description
1 polymer ?
#
loop_
_entity_poly.entity_id
_entity_poly.type
_entity_poly.pdbx_seq_one_letter_code
_entity_poly.pdbx_strand_id
1 'polypeptide(L)' 'EILDIKNIKEKPEDLMNLIRKANFLKKHLEKNKRDKSAKRGLQLIESKIRRLSKYYKKKNVLIEDWKYTKERV' A
#
# COMPACT_ATOMS: atom_id res chain seq x y z
N GLU A 1 -1.49 13.23 8.33
CA GLU A 1 -2.43 12.11 8.52
C GLU A 1 -2.46 11.32 7.23
N ILE A 2 -2.08 10.04 7.25
CA ILE A 2 -2.04 9.22 6.02
C ILE A 2 -2.69 7.88 6.32
N LEU A 3 -3.76 7.63 5.57
CA LEU A 3 -4.76 6.56 5.68
C LEU A 3 -5.49 6.52 7.02
N ASP A 4 -6.76 6.90 6.95
CA ASP A 4 -7.75 6.67 7.97
C ASP A 4 -7.78 5.17 8.34
N ILE A 5 -7.12 4.83 9.44
CA ILE A 5 -7.13 3.52 10.10
C ILE A 5 -8.49 3.33 10.79
N LYS A 6 -9.57 3.99 10.36
CA LYS A 6 -10.83 4.02 11.13
C LYS A 6 -11.78 2.86 10.86
N ASN A 7 -11.51 2.05 9.83
CA ASN A 7 -12.34 0.90 9.50
C ASN A 7 -11.49 -0.38 9.37
N ILE A 8 -10.91 -0.78 10.52
CA ILE A 8 -9.84 -1.79 10.66
C ILE A 8 -10.36 -3.24 10.60
N LYS A 9 -11.65 -3.47 10.89
CA LYS A 9 -12.13 -4.81 11.25
C LYS A 9 -12.27 -5.80 10.09
N GLU A 10 -12.31 -5.36 8.84
CA GLU A 10 -12.68 -6.23 7.71
C GLU A 10 -11.64 -6.35 6.59
N LYS A 11 -10.44 -5.76 6.74
CA LYS A 11 -9.42 -5.85 5.69
C LYS A 11 -8.47 -7.03 5.91
N PRO A 12 -8.11 -7.75 4.82
CA PRO A 12 -7.10 -8.80 4.86
C PRO A 12 -5.76 -8.33 5.44
N GLU A 13 -5.20 -9.13 6.35
CA GLU A 13 -3.95 -8.84 7.06
C GLU A 13 -2.75 -8.68 6.11
N ASP A 14 -2.74 -9.43 5.02
CA ASP A 14 -1.71 -9.38 3.98
C ASP A 14 -1.60 -8.00 3.31
N LEU A 15 -2.73 -7.37 2.99
CA LEU A 15 -2.81 -6.04 2.40
C LEU A 15 -2.29 -4.99 3.39
N MET A 16 -2.66 -5.11 4.66
CA MET A 16 -2.21 -4.21 5.72
C MET A 16 -0.69 -4.29 5.92
N ASN A 17 -0.13 -5.49 5.92
CA ASN A 17 1.31 -5.71 6.06
C ASN A 17 2.10 -5.10 4.89
N LEU A 18 1.57 -5.17 3.67
CA LEU A 18 2.19 -4.52 2.51
C LEU A 18 2.14 -3.00 2.59
N ILE A 19 1.03 -2.41 3.05
CA ILE A 19 0.91 -0.97 3.24
C ILE A 19 1.89 -0.47 4.31
N ARG A 20 2.01 -1.17 5.45
CA ARG A 20 3.00 -0.86 6.49
C ARG A 20 4.42 -0.87 5.94
N LYS A 21 4.76 -1.90 5.14
CA LYS A 21 6.08 -2.02 4.50
C LYS A 21 6.33 -0.89 3.49
N ALA A 22 5.33 -0.51 2.70
CA ALA A 22 5.42 0.61 1.77
C ALA A 22 5.69 1.94 2.50
N ASN A 23 4.99 2.20 3.61
CA ASN A 23 5.19 3.40 4.43
C ASN A 23 6.61 3.46 5.02
N PHE A 24 7.13 2.33 5.50
CA PHE A 24 8.51 2.25 5.99
C PHE A 24 9.54 2.57 4.89
N LEU A 25 9.38 1.95 3.71
CA LEU A 25 10.24 2.22 2.55
C LEU A 25 10.16 3.66 2.06
N LYS A 26 8.97 4.29 2.13
CA LYS A 26 8.79 5.71 1.79
C LYS A 26 9.61 6.60 2.72
N LYS A 27 9.52 6.39 4.04
CA LYS A 27 10.34 7.10 5.05
C LYS A 27 11.84 6.87 4.85
N HIS A 28 12.26 5.65 4.48
CA HIS A 28 13.66 5.37 4.14
C HIS A 28 14.13 6.16 2.93
N LEU A 29 13.32 6.20 1.86
CA LEU A 29 13.62 6.92 0.62
C LEU A 29 13.59 8.45 0.77
N GLU A 30 12.80 8.98 1.70
CA GLU A 30 12.83 10.42 2.04
C GLU A 30 14.22 10.86 2.52
N LYS A 31 14.89 10.01 3.32
CA LYS A 31 16.28 10.22 3.76
C LYS A 31 17.28 9.82 2.69
N ASN A 32 17.01 8.74 1.96
CA ASN A 32 17.93 8.13 0.99
C ASN A 32 17.41 8.22 -0.45
N LYS A 33 17.27 9.44 -0.97
CA LYS A 33 16.65 9.69 -2.30
C LYS A 33 17.34 9.00 -3.48
N ARG A 34 18.63 8.67 -3.35
CA ARG A 34 19.45 8.02 -4.40
C ARG A 34 19.44 6.50 -4.34
N ASP A 35 18.75 5.89 -3.37
CA ASP A 35 18.65 4.43 -3.24
C ASP A 35 17.71 3.84 -4.30
N LYS A 36 18.29 3.47 -5.45
CA LYS A 36 17.57 2.88 -6.60
C LYS A 36 16.95 1.53 -6.26
N SER A 37 17.59 0.74 -5.40
CA SER A 37 17.12 -0.59 -5.00
C SER A 37 15.86 -0.48 -4.16
N ALA A 38 15.85 0.39 -3.15
CA ALA A 38 14.66 0.67 -2.35
C ALA A 38 13.53 1.27 -3.19
N LYS A 39 13.84 2.15 -4.16
CA LYS A 39 12.84 2.72 -5.08
C LYS A 39 12.15 1.64 -5.92
N ARG A 40 12.92 0.70 -6.47
CA ARG A 40 12.37 -0.48 -7.17
C ARG A 40 11.53 -1.34 -6.23
N GLY A 41 12.01 -1.57 -5.00
CA GLY A 41 11.28 -2.31 -3.97
C GLY A 41 9.91 -1.69 -3.66
N LEU A 42 9.84 -0.37 -3.52
CA LEU A 42 8.60 0.36 -3.32
C LEU A 42 7.63 0.15 -4.50
N GLN A 43 8.09 0.28 -5.74
CA GLN A 43 7.27 0.07 -6.94
C GLN A 43 6.66 -1.35 -7.01
N LEU A 44 7.45 -2.37 -6.63
CA LEU A 44 6.99 -3.76 -6.60
C LEU A 44 5.91 -3.97 -5.53
N ILE A 45 6.09 -3.38 -4.34
CA ILE A 45 5.12 -3.46 -3.25
C ILE A 45 3.82 -2.76 -3.65
N GLU A 46 3.88 -1.56 -4.22
CA GLU A 46 2.71 -0.86 -4.75
C GLU A 46 1.96 -1.67 -5.80
N SER A 47 2.69 -2.31 -6.72
CA SER A 47 2.10 -3.19 -7.74
C SER A 47 1.40 -4.40 -7.11
N LYS A 48 1.97 -4.97 -6.04
CA LYS A 48 1.36 -6.08 -5.29
C LYS A 48 0.10 -5.63 -4.56
N ILE A 49 0.11 -4.46 -3.93
CA ILE A 49 -1.06 -3.85 -3.26
C ILE A 49 -2.20 -3.68 -4.28
N ARG A 50 -1.92 -3.13 -5.48
CA ARG A 50 -2.92 -2.97 -6.54
C ARG A 50 -3.52 -4.31 -6.98
N ARG A 51 -2.69 -5.34 -7.13
CA ARG A 51 -3.15 -6.68 -7.54
C ARG A 51 -4.03 -7.32 -6.46
N LEU A 52 -3.63 -7.26 -5.20
CA LEU A 52 -4.42 -7.80 -4.09
C LEU A 52 -5.72 -7.04 -3.89
N SER A 53 -5.69 -5.71 -4.03
CA SER A 53 -6.91 -4.90 -4.05
C SER A 53 -7.90 -5.38 -5.11
N LYS A 54 -7.47 -5.57 -6.36
CA LYS A 54 -8.33 -6.09 -7.43
C LYS A 54 -8.88 -7.49 -7.11
N TYR A 55 -8.04 -8.36 -6.54
CA TYR A 55 -8.45 -9.71 -6.13
C TYR A 55 -9.55 -9.67 -5.06
N TYR A 56 -9.35 -8.89 -3.99
CA TYR A 56 -10.32 -8.79 -2.90
C TYR A 56 -11.60 -8.05 -3.28
N LYS A 57 -11.54 -7.09 -4.21
CA LYS A 57 -12.73 -6.52 -4.85
C LYS A 57 -13.52 -7.59 -5.60
N LYS A 58 -12.86 -8.40 -6.43
CA LYS A 58 -13.51 -9.50 -7.16
C LYS A 58 -14.17 -10.53 -6.22
N LYS A 59 -13.61 -10.73 -5.02
CA LYS A 59 -14.16 -11.61 -3.99
C LYS A 59 -15.22 -10.94 -3.09
N ASN A 60 -15.62 -9.69 -3.35
CA ASN A 60 -16.54 -8.91 -2.50
C ASN A 60 -16.08 -8.77 -1.03
N VAL A 61 -14.77 -8.90 -0.77
CA VAL A 61 -14.17 -8.72 0.56
C VAL A 61 -13.82 -7.25 0.81
N LEU A 62 -13.58 -6.49 -0.25
CA LEU A 62 -13.34 -5.04 -0.20
C LEU A 62 -14.47 -4.31 -0.89
N ILE A 63 -14.91 -3.21 -0.29
CA ILE A 63 -15.81 -2.24 -0.90
C ILE A 63 -15.23 -1.80 -2.26
N GLU A 64 -16.06 -1.76 -3.29
CA GLU A 64 -15.64 -1.46 -4.66
C GLU A 64 -14.94 -0.09 -4.78
N ASP A 65 -15.31 0.87 -3.93
CA ASP A 65 -14.74 2.21 -3.87
C ASP A 65 -13.35 2.28 -3.22
N TRP A 66 -12.85 1.19 -2.62
CA TRP A 66 -11.53 1.22 -2.00
C TRP A 66 -10.45 1.40 -3.06
N LYS A 67 -9.68 2.48 -2.99
CA LYS A 67 -8.58 2.76 -3.93
C LYS A 67 -7.29 3.03 -3.18
N TYR A 68 -6.23 2.35 -3.59
CA TYR A 68 -4.88 2.72 -3.18
C TYR A 68 -4.46 3.98 -3.96
N THR A 69 -4.69 5.15 -3.37
CA THR A 69 -4.20 6.42 -3.89
C THR A 69 -2.79 6.66 -3.36
N LYS A 70 -1.83 6.76 -4.27
CA LYS A 70 -0.56 7.42 -3.96
C LYS A 70 -0.89 8.89 -3.77
N GLU A 71 -0.78 9.40 -2.55
CA GLU A 71 -0.79 10.84 -2.37
C GLU A 71 0.43 11.39 -3.10
N ARG A 72 0.18 12.19 -4.13
CA ARG A 72 1.23 12.95 -4.81
C ARG A 72 1.68 14.00 -3.79
N VAL A 73 2.81 13.73 -3.15
CA VAL A 73 3.61 14.78 -2.53
C VAL A 73 4.24 15.60 -3.64
#